data_AF-A0AA38PCZ1-F1
#
_entry.id   AF-A0AA38PCZ1-F1
#
_cell.length_a   1.000
_cell.length_b   1.000
_cell.length_c   1.000
_cell.angle_alpha   90.00
_cell.angle_beta   90.00
_cell.angle_gamma   90.00
#
_symmetry.space_group_name_H-M   'P 1'
#
loop_
_entity.id
_entity.type
_entity.pdbx_description
1 polymer ?
#
loop_
_entity_poly.entity_id
_entity_poly.type
_entity_poly.pdbx_seq_one_letter_code
_entity_poly.pdbx_strand_id
1 'polypeptide(L)'
;MRLMDLPDDMLLNVLNFLDLPQILLLRKICKRSRALTFEHAVWVNAYRHSGYFLPPGNTDNRTVEEIERALVHAHRLQTVWSDLSSLRKRPPQPVAFIKPNIRFLKLHRGRYVVMGTTTSLSLYDLHAEKELFQHQTTTKPLWLHFQHDTTLGKDGLFIPFARHLRNSSATPHFQLCICKLDSLDNPIFEDIAGARIYHDCVAGAGQEFFVASQKSGGTLLLHVPSQRVYMIDAGTSLPNRLTNVIFIPGHVLLIFIDYVNMMEGKLFELYPLPDPASMGPDLRMVPTHRGLLSMHFSEASLFSTGVSVAGDAYIWLVVLAGLQLWALRITLQPDGNMAFHKPVYDIYRFDEHIMARAFDLRFTTNGTQGRGISRFANPKLSWLKYDVRGGPDGDVSIVRTIIDSDVLPPFTLYDFDGFEGLLCGLSGADDNEITNLVM
;
A
#
# COMPACT_ATOMS: atom_id res chain seq x y z
N MET A 1 39.41 -20.70 -26.15
CA MET A 1 39.31 -19.58 -25.20
C MET A 1 38.26 -19.96 -24.15
N ARG A 2 38.61 -20.01 -22.87
CA ARG A 2 37.67 -20.30 -21.78
C ARG A 2 37.04 -18.99 -21.32
N LEU A 3 35.82 -19.03 -20.79
CA LEU A 3 35.14 -17.84 -20.24
C LEU A 3 36.02 -17.13 -19.20
N MET A 4 36.69 -17.89 -18.34
CA MET A 4 37.57 -17.38 -17.30
C MET A 4 38.91 -16.82 -17.81
N ASP A 5 39.15 -16.80 -19.13
CA ASP A 5 40.33 -16.14 -19.71
C ASP A 5 40.03 -14.67 -20.09
N LEU A 6 38.77 -14.24 -20.00
CA LEU A 6 38.36 -12.86 -20.31
C LEU A 6 38.81 -11.87 -19.22
N PRO A 7 38.99 -10.57 -19.58
CA PRO A 7 39.15 -9.48 -18.61
C PRO A 7 37.94 -9.36 -17.66
N ASP A 8 38.17 -8.87 -16.44
CA ASP A 8 37.11 -8.74 -15.42
C ASP A 8 35.95 -7.84 -15.89
N ASP A 9 36.23 -6.74 -16.58
CA ASP A 9 35.19 -5.85 -17.11
C ASP A 9 34.25 -6.56 -18.10
N MET A 10 34.79 -7.44 -18.94
CA MET A 10 33.98 -8.25 -19.86
C MET A 10 33.15 -9.28 -19.09
N LEU A 11 33.71 -9.88 -18.04
CA LEU A 11 32.99 -10.81 -17.20
C LEU A 11 31.86 -10.12 -16.45
N LEU A 12 32.09 -8.93 -15.87
CA LEU A 12 31.06 -8.14 -15.19
C LEU A 12 29.92 -7.77 -16.14
N ASN A 13 30.24 -7.39 -17.38
CA ASN A 13 29.23 -7.17 -18.41
C ASN A 13 28.40 -8.43 -18.68
N VAL A 14 29.00 -9.62 -18.71
CA VAL A 14 28.27 -10.89 -18.83
C VAL A 14 27.40 -11.15 -17.59
N LEU A 15 27.91 -10.87 -16.38
CA LEU A 15 27.15 -11.06 -15.13
C LEU A 15 25.89 -10.20 -15.07
N ASN A 16 25.89 -9.03 -15.71
CA ASN A 16 24.72 -8.15 -15.76
C ASN A 16 23.53 -8.74 -16.56
N PHE A 17 23.73 -9.82 -17.32
CA PHE A 17 22.63 -10.51 -18.01
C PHE A 17 22.12 -11.75 -17.26
N LEU A 18 22.70 -12.08 -16.11
CA LEU A 18 22.33 -13.26 -15.35
C LEU A 18 21.18 -12.95 -14.38
N ASP A 19 20.29 -13.92 -14.23
CA ASP A 19 19.28 -13.89 -13.18
C ASP A 19 19.88 -14.27 -11.81
N LEU A 20 19.10 -14.07 -10.75
CA LEU A 20 19.55 -14.37 -9.38
C LEU A 20 20.02 -15.83 -9.20
N PRO A 21 19.26 -16.87 -9.61
CA PRO A 21 19.73 -18.25 -9.52
C PRO A 21 21.07 -18.49 -10.22
N GLN A 22 21.28 -17.92 -11.41
CA GLN A 22 22.52 -18.04 -12.17
C GLN A 22 23.70 -17.37 -11.48
N ILE A 23 23.51 -16.17 -10.91
CA ILE A 23 24.54 -15.46 -10.14
C ILE A 23 24.98 -16.33 -8.94
N LEU A 24 24.01 -16.89 -8.20
CA LEU A 24 24.27 -17.75 -7.03
C LEU A 24 24.94 -19.07 -7.39
N LEU A 25 24.62 -19.66 -8.55
CA LEU A 25 25.29 -20.85 -9.07
C LEU A 25 26.73 -20.54 -9.46
N LEU A 26 26.95 -19.46 -10.20
CA LEU A 26 28.27 -19.05 -10.66
C LEU A 26 29.24 -18.77 -9.51
N ARG A 27 28.74 -18.20 -8.40
CA ARG A 27 29.49 -17.97 -7.17
C ARG A 27 30.12 -19.25 -6.60
N LYS A 28 29.52 -20.42 -6.85
CA LYS A 28 30.00 -21.72 -6.35
C LYS A 28 31.06 -22.37 -7.24
N ILE A 29 31.34 -21.83 -8.43
CA ILE A 29 32.20 -22.48 -9.42
C ILE A 29 33.69 -22.32 -9.11
N CYS A 30 34.20 -21.09 -8.92
CA CYS A 30 35.61 -20.87 -8.59
C CYS A 30 35.82 -19.59 -7.76
N LYS A 31 37.04 -19.37 -7.27
CA LYS A 31 37.37 -18.19 -6.43
C LYS A 31 37.20 -16.86 -7.18
N ARG A 32 37.59 -16.81 -8.46
CA ARG A 32 37.46 -15.60 -9.29
C ARG A 32 36.00 -15.26 -9.55
N SER A 33 35.18 -16.25 -9.93
CA SER A 33 33.75 -16.03 -10.12
C SER A 33 33.06 -15.60 -8.83
N ARG A 34 33.43 -16.21 -7.70
CA ARG A 34 32.97 -15.77 -6.38
C ARG A 34 33.26 -14.29 -6.13
N ALA A 35 34.50 -13.83 -6.36
CA ALA A 35 34.88 -12.44 -6.19
C ALA A 35 34.06 -11.50 -7.09
N LEU A 36 33.94 -11.81 -8.38
CA LEU A 36 33.16 -11.01 -9.33
C LEU A 36 31.67 -10.92 -8.96
N THR A 37 31.09 -12.00 -8.44
CA THR A 37 29.70 -11.98 -7.94
C THR A 37 29.53 -11.25 -6.60
N PHE A 38 30.57 -10.65 -6.03
CA PHE A 38 30.44 -9.72 -4.90
C PHE A 38 30.57 -8.25 -5.34
N GLU A 39 30.77 -7.98 -6.63
CA GLU A 39 30.75 -6.61 -7.13
C GLU A 39 29.34 -6.01 -7.01
N HIS A 40 29.26 -4.82 -6.45
CA HIS A 40 27.98 -4.14 -6.14
C HIS A 40 27.13 -3.90 -7.39
N ALA A 41 27.77 -3.53 -8.49
CA ALA A 41 27.11 -3.29 -9.77
C ALA A 41 26.30 -4.51 -10.26
N VAL A 42 26.79 -5.73 -10.03
CA VAL A 42 26.11 -6.97 -10.44
C VAL A 42 24.77 -7.10 -9.70
N TRP A 43 24.76 -6.83 -8.41
CA TRP A 43 23.57 -6.96 -7.56
C TRP A 43 22.58 -5.83 -7.77
N VAL A 44 23.06 -4.58 -7.91
CA VAL A 44 22.21 -3.45 -8.28
C VAL A 44 21.53 -3.70 -9.63
N ASN A 45 22.28 -4.21 -10.60
CA ASN A 45 21.74 -4.52 -11.90
C ASN A 45 20.72 -5.66 -11.84
N ALA A 46 21.02 -6.75 -11.13
CA ALA A 46 20.08 -7.84 -10.89
C ALA A 46 18.81 -7.35 -10.17
N TYR A 47 18.93 -6.44 -9.20
CA TYR A 47 17.80 -5.86 -8.48
C TYR A 47 16.88 -5.08 -9.42
N ARG A 48 17.44 -4.15 -10.19
CA ARG A 48 16.71 -3.26 -11.10
C ARG A 48 16.01 -4.01 -12.25
N HIS A 49 16.62 -5.07 -12.75
CA HIS A 49 16.12 -5.82 -13.92
C HIS A 49 15.44 -7.13 -13.57
N SER A 50 15.40 -7.52 -12.30
CA SER A 50 14.65 -8.71 -11.90
C SER A 50 13.15 -8.50 -12.15
N GLY A 51 12.47 -9.54 -12.57
CA GLY A 51 11.00 -9.56 -12.61
C GLY A 51 10.36 -9.77 -11.24
N TYR A 52 11.11 -9.66 -10.14
CA TYR A 52 10.62 -9.91 -8.79
C TYR A 52 9.91 -8.68 -8.21
N PHE A 53 8.93 -8.95 -7.36
CA PHE A 53 8.21 -7.91 -6.63
C PHE A 53 9.04 -7.42 -5.43
N LEU A 54 9.90 -6.44 -5.66
CA LEU A 54 10.86 -5.92 -4.68
C LEU A 54 10.42 -4.59 -4.05
N PRO A 55 10.73 -4.31 -2.77
CA PRO A 55 10.48 -2.99 -2.18
C PRO A 55 11.13 -1.88 -3.01
N PRO A 56 10.46 -0.76 -3.32
CA PRO A 56 11.14 0.35 -3.97
C PRO A 56 12.17 0.97 -3.01
N GLY A 57 13.25 1.52 -3.57
CA GLY A 57 14.28 2.18 -2.79
C GLY A 57 15.56 2.41 -3.58
N ASN A 58 16.38 3.34 -3.10
CA ASN A 58 17.71 3.58 -3.65
C ASN A 58 18.64 2.43 -3.26
N THR A 59 19.13 1.68 -4.25
CA THR A 59 20.10 0.60 -4.05
C THR A 59 21.54 1.10 -3.91
N ASP A 60 21.83 2.34 -4.28
CA ASP A 60 23.18 2.89 -4.34
C ASP A 60 23.83 2.99 -2.96
N ASN A 61 23.02 3.18 -1.91
CA ASN A 61 23.47 3.27 -0.52
C ASN A 61 23.41 1.92 0.23
N ARG A 62 22.90 0.86 -0.40
CA ARG A 62 22.77 -0.46 0.22
C ARG A 62 24.02 -1.29 0.00
N THR A 63 24.39 -2.06 1.01
CA THR A 63 25.45 -3.06 0.91
C THR A 63 25.05 -4.20 -0.04
N VAL A 64 26.04 -4.92 -0.57
CA VAL A 64 25.80 -6.09 -1.43
C VAL A 64 24.95 -7.14 -0.70
N GLU A 65 25.25 -7.36 0.57
CA GLU A 65 24.56 -8.30 1.43
C GLU A 65 23.07 -7.95 1.61
N GLU A 66 22.73 -6.67 1.72
CA GLU A 66 21.34 -6.21 1.82
C GLU A 66 20.57 -6.40 0.52
N ILE A 67 21.18 -6.05 -0.62
CA ILE A 67 20.58 -6.21 -1.95
C ILE A 67 20.38 -7.69 -2.24
N GLU A 68 21.40 -8.52 -1.99
CA GLU A 68 21.34 -9.96 -2.14
C GLU A 68 20.24 -10.57 -1.26
N ARG A 69 20.18 -10.19 0.02
CA ARG A 69 19.15 -10.70 0.95
C ARG A 69 17.75 -10.38 0.44
N ALA A 70 17.51 -9.14 -0.01
CA ALA A 70 16.22 -8.73 -0.56
C ALA A 70 15.86 -9.50 -1.82
N LEU A 71 16.80 -9.69 -2.76
CA LEU A 71 16.58 -10.47 -3.98
C LEU A 71 16.29 -11.95 -3.70
N VAL A 72 17.09 -12.58 -2.84
CA VAL A 72 16.90 -13.98 -2.44
C VAL A 72 15.56 -14.17 -1.74
N HIS A 73 15.19 -13.23 -0.88
CA HIS A 73 13.88 -13.24 -0.24
C HIS A 73 12.75 -13.13 -1.28
N ALA A 74 12.79 -12.12 -2.15
CA ALA A 74 11.75 -11.90 -3.15
C ALA A 74 11.65 -13.05 -4.16
N HIS A 75 12.77 -13.69 -4.52
CA HIS A 75 12.76 -14.89 -5.35
C HIS A 75 12.05 -16.05 -4.65
N ARG A 76 12.39 -16.33 -3.39
CA ARG A 76 11.71 -17.37 -2.60
C ARG A 76 10.22 -17.10 -2.49
N LEU A 77 9.86 -15.85 -2.17
CA LEU A 77 8.47 -15.43 -2.09
C LEU A 77 7.77 -15.59 -3.45
N GLN A 78 8.40 -15.21 -4.56
CA GLN A 78 7.81 -15.43 -5.88
C GLN A 78 7.56 -16.91 -6.16
N THR A 79 8.47 -17.80 -5.75
CA THR A 79 8.28 -19.26 -5.88
C THR A 79 7.07 -19.72 -5.07
N VAL A 80 6.97 -19.33 -3.80
CA VAL A 80 5.83 -19.75 -2.94
C VAL A 80 4.52 -19.12 -3.40
N TRP A 81 4.56 -17.84 -3.77
CA TRP A 81 3.42 -17.12 -4.33
C TRP A 81 2.92 -17.81 -5.61
N SER A 82 3.81 -18.26 -6.49
CA SER A 82 3.42 -18.89 -7.77
C SER A 82 2.89 -20.32 -7.59
N ASP A 83 3.38 -21.05 -6.59
CA ASP A 83 2.98 -22.43 -6.31
C ASP A 83 2.12 -22.52 -5.05
N LEU A 84 0.79 -22.44 -5.20
CA LEU A 84 -0.13 -22.54 -4.07
C LEU A 84 0.00 -23.87 -3.29
N SER A 85 0.49 -24.94 -3.93
CA SER A 85 0.69 -26.22 -3.23
C SER A 85 1.81 -26.13 -2.18
N SER A 86 2.72 -25.17 -2.35
CA SER A 86 3.84 -24.93 -1.43
C SER A 86 3.47 -24.10 -0.19
N LEU A 87 2.36 -23.33 -0.22
CA LEU A 87 1.87 -22.52 0.92
C LEU A 87 1.55 -23.34 2.17
N ARG A 88 1.37 -24.67 2.05
CA ARG A 88 0.86 -25.54 3.12
C ARG A 88 1.89 -26.06 4.15
N LYS A 89 3.08 -25.47 4.30
CA LYS A 89 4.14 -26.11 5.13
C LYS A 89 4.64 -25.35 6.34
N ARG A 90 4.32 -24.06 6.49
CA ARG A 90 4.70 -23.34 7.70
C ARG A 90 3.47 -23.21 8.60
N PRO A 91 3.47 -23.82 9.80
CA PRO A 91 2.41 -23.53 10.74
C PRO A 91 2.39 -22.01 10.97
N PRO A 92 1.20 -21.39 11.04
CA PRO A 92 1.11 -20.01 11.48
C PRO A 92 1.92 -19.87 12.76
N GLN A 93 2.78 -18.86 12.83
CA GLN A 93 3.48 -18.57 14.08
C GLN A 93 2.54 -17.65 14.86
N PRO A 94 1.83 -18.16 15.88
CA PRO A 94 1.07 -17.29 16.75
C PRO A 94 2.10 -16.38 17.43
N VAL A 95 2.01 -15.10 17.15
CA VAL A 95 2.68 -14.12 17.99
C VAL A 95 1.64 -13.84 19.07
N ALA A 96 1.88 -14.36 20.28
CA ALA A 96 0.91 -14.25 21.37
C ALA A 96 0.79 -12.78 21.80
N PHE A 97 -0.18 -12.08 21.21
CA PHE A 97 -0.64 -10.81 21.73
C PHE A 97 -1.80 -11.10 22.68
N ILE A 98 -1.81 -10.45 23.83
CA ILE A 98 -3.00 -10.45 24.70
C ILE A 98 -3.47 -9.00 24.72
N LYS A 99 -4.13 -8.58 23.63
CA LYS A 99 -4.71 -7.23 23.52
C LYS A 99 -6.19 -7.40 23.15
N PRO A 100 -7.11 -7.18 24.10
CA PRO A 100 -8.51 -7.34 23.80
C PRO A 100 -9.04 -6.23 22.90
N ASN A 101 -10.01 -6.58 22.06
CA ASN A 101 -10.78 -5.64 21.23
C ASN A 101 -9.92 -4.85 20.23
N ILE A 102 -9.01 -5.53 19.52
CA ILE A 102 -8.29 -4.90 18.41
C ILE A 102 -9.32 -4.50 17.33
N ARG A 103 -9.33 -3.21 16.99
CA ARG A 103 -10.22 -2.61 15.97
C ARG A 103 -9.47 -2.26 14.68
N PHE A 104 -8.16 -2.15 14.77
CA PHE A 104 -7.30 -1.75 13.66
C PHE A 104 -6.00 -2.56 13.69
N LEU A 105 -5.57 -2.97 12.50
CA LEU A 105 -4.36 -3.71 12.27
C LEU A 105 -3.76 -3.19 10.96
N LYS A 106 -2.50 -2.78 11.01
CA LYS A 106 -1.76 -2.34 9.83
C LYS A 106 -0.36 -2.91 9.85
N LEU A 107 0.03 -3.55 8.77
CA LEU A 107 1.36 -4.06 8.53
C LEU A 107 2.14 -3.03 7.71
N HIS A 108 3.35 -2.73 8.16
CA HIS A 108 4.24 -1.76 7.55
C HIS A 108 5.59 -2.42 7.24
N ARG A 109 5.93 -2.46 5.94
CA ARG A 109 7.22 -2.95 5.43
C ARG A 109 7.53 -4.39 5.89
N GLY A 110 6.51 -5.19 6.13
CA GLY A 110 6.59 -6.56 6.63
C GLY A 110 7.23 -6.69 8.02
N ARG A 111 7.66 -5.60 8.64
CA ARG A 111 8.39 -5.63 9.90
C ARG A 111 7.54 -5.11 11.04
N TYR A 112 6.80 -4.03 10.83
CA TYR A 112 6.10 -3.37 11.92
C TYR A 112 4.60 -3.61 11.82
N VAL A 113 3.99 -4.08 12.92
CA VAL A 113 2.55 -4.18 13.04
C VAL A 113 2.05 -3.12 14.00
N VAL A 114 1.19 -2.26 13.48
CA VAL A 114 0.44 -1.28 14.26
C VAL A 114 -0.89 -1.91 14.64
N MET A 115 -1.15 -1.98 15.94
CA MET A 115 -2.40 -2.45 16.51
C MET A 115 -3.12 -1.31 17.19
N GLY A 116 -4.40 -1.16 16.86
CA GLY A 116 -5.25 -0.20 17.50
C GLY A 116 -6.41 -0.86 18.23
N THR A 117 -6.54 -0.59 19.54
CA THR A 117 -7.71 -0.99 20.35
C THR A 117 -8.67 0.19 20.52
N THR A 118 -9.65 0.08 21.42
CA THR A 118 -10.49 1.22 21.81
C THR A 118 -9.79 2.21 22.74
N THR A 119 -8.64 1.87 23.32
CA THR A 119 -7.97 2.68 24.35
C THR A 119 -6.45 2.69 24.24
N SER A 120 -5.87 2.04 23.23
CA SER A 120 -4.42 2.03 23.07
C SER A 120 -3.99 1.87 21.62
N LEU A 121 -2.82 2.43 21.33
CA LEU A 121 -2.01 2.16 20.15
C LEU A 121 -0.80 1.33 20.57
N SER A 122 -0.57 0.20 19.94
CA SER A 122 0.65 -0.60 20.12
C SER A 122 1.38 -0.70 18.79
N LEU A 123 2.71 -0.62 18.83
CA LEU A 123 3.57 -0.94 17.70
C LEU A 123 4.46 -2.10 18.08
N TYR A 124 4.52 -3.09 17.20
CA TYR A 124 5.31 -4.29 17.38
C TYR A 124 6.26 -4.48 16.22
N ASP A 125 7.50 -4.84 16.53
CA ASP A 125 8.50 -5.27 15.56
C ASP A 125 8.45 -6.80 15.47
N LEU A 126 7.98 -7.30 14.32
CA LEU A 126 7.88 -8.72 13.99
C LEU A 126 9.24 -9.42 13.89
N HIS A 127 10.29 -8.69 13.52
CA HIS A 127 11.63 -9.27 13.42
C HIS A 127 12.31 -9.39 14.78
N ALA A 128 12.11 -8.38 15.63
CA ALA A 128 12.63 -8.38 17.01
C ALA A 128 11.73 -9.16 17.99
N GLU A 129 10.55 -9.58 17.53
CA GLU A 129 9.49 -10.19 18.34
C GLU A 129 9.20 -9.37 19.61
N LYS A 130 9.17 -8.04 19.47
CA LYS A 130 9.09 -7.11 20.60
C LYS A 130 8.08 -5.99 20.37
N GLU A 131 7.27 -5.70 21.39
CA GLU A 131 6.47 -4.47 21.43
C GLU A 131 7.42 -3.28 21.62
N LEU A 132 7.52 -2.44 20.60
CA LEU A 132 8.32 -1.22 20.65
C LEU A 132 7.67 -0.22 21.58
N PHE A 133 6.33 -0.12 21.53
CA PHE A 133 5.58 0.68 22.49
C PHE A 133 4.12 0.28 22.61
N GLN A 134 3.55 0.70 23.74
CA GLN A 134 2.12 0.81 23.96
C GLN A 134 1.79 2.21 24.47
N HIS A 135 1.01 2.96 23.71
CA HIS A 135 0.48 4.25 24.11
C HIS A 135 -0.97 4.09 24.52
N GLN A 136 -1.26 4.24 25.82
CA GLN A 136 -2.63 4.29 26.30
C GLN A 136 -3.24 5.64 25.94
N THR A 137 -4.30 5.61 25.13
CA THR A 137 -5.09 6.79 24.84
C THR A 137 -6.18 6.91 25.90
N THR A 138 -6.25 8.06 26.57
CA THR A 138 -7.27 8.33 27.62
C THR A 138 -8.70 8.40 27.07
N THR A 139 -8.86 8.23 25.75
CA THR A 139 -10.08 8.37 24.96
C THR A 139 -10.02 7.49 23.71
N LYS A 140 -11.17 7.21 23.08
CA LYS A 140 -11.29 6.34 21.90
C LYS A 140 -10.50 6.87 20.70
N PRO A 141 -9.46 6.16 20.22
CA PRO A 141 -8.71 6.58 19.05
C PRO A 141 -9.55 6.35 17.78
N LEU A 142 -9.48 7.30 16.84
CA LEU A 142 -9.99 7.11 15.49
C LEU A 142 -8.84 6.63 14.62
N TRP A 143 -8.97 5.41 14.11
CA TRP A 143 -7.96 4.76 13.30
C TRP A 143 -8.09 5.19 11.85
N LEU A 144 -6.99 5.65 11.29
CA LEU A 144 -6.93 6.26 9.97
C LEU A 144 -6.34 5.22 9.03
N HIS A 145 -6.98 4.96 7.89
CA HIS A 145 -6.46 4.00 6.92
C HIS A 145 -5.13 4.52 6.39
N PHE A 146 -4.05 3.84 6.77
CA PHE A 146 -2.71 4.15 6.30
C PHE A 146 -2.39 3.27 5.09
N GLN A 147 -2.09 3.87 3.94
CA GLN A 147 -1.52 3.17 2.79
C GLN A 147 -0.15 3.79 2.50
N HIS A 148 0.92 3.17 3.01
CA HIS A 148 2.26 3.65 2.72
C HIS A 148 2.52 3.51 1.22
N ASP A 149 2.77 4.61 0.52
CA ASP A 149 3.49 4.58 -0.76
C ASP A 149 4.98 4.47 -0.42
N THR A 150 5.59 3.34 -0.78
CA THR A 150 6.98 2.98 -0.44
C THR A 150 8.01 3.81 -1.19
N THR A 151 7.59 4.76 -2.04
CA THR A 151 8.49 5.65 -2.75
C THR A 151 8.79 6.92 -1.95
N LEU A 152 9.94 6.92 -1.26
CA LEU A 152 10.88 8.05 -1.05
C LEU A 152 11.56 7.95 0.31
N GLY A 153 12.89 7.92 0.25
CA GLY A 153 13.77 7.75 1.38
C GLY A 153 13.74 8.92 2.34
N LYS A 154 13.34 8.62 3.57
CA LYS A 154 13.96 9.05 4.84
C LYS A 154 13.36 8.16 5.94
N ASP A 155 14.18 7.80 6.92
CA ASP A 155 13.99 6.68 7.86
C ASP A 155 12.88 6.86 8.92
N GLY A 156 11.75 7.51 8.59
CA GLY A 156 10.64 7.72 9.53
C GLY A 156 9.45 6.83 9.21
N LEU A 157 9.07 5.95 10.14
CA LEU A 157 7.70 5.41 10.18
C LEU A 157 6.81 6.47 10.83
N PHE A 158 5.80 6.96 10.11
CA PHE A 158 4.80 7.89 10.64
C PHE A 158 3.45 7.18 10.75
N ILE A 159 2.85 7.19 11.93
CA ILE A 159 1.56 6.57 12.22
C ILE A 159 0.61 7.67 12.70
N PRO A 160 -0.25 8.21 11.82
CA PRO A 160 -1.26 9.19 12.22
C PRO A 160 -2.37 8.48 13.00
N PHE A 161 -2.84 9.10 14.07
CA PHE A 161 -4.02 8.67 14.83
C PHE A 161 -4.76 9.88 15.39
N ALA A 162 -6.05 9.77 15.62
CA ALA A 162 -6.81 10.86 16.26
C ALA A 162 -7.08 10.51 17.72
N ARG A 163 -6.83 11.46 18.63
CA ARG A 163 -7.14 11.36 20.07
C ARG A 163 -8.34 12.24 20.39
N HIS A 164 -9.37 11.69 21.01
CA HIS A 164 -10.55 12.46 21.39
C HIS A 164 -10.21 13.47 22.51
N LEU A 165 -10.65 14.71 22.35
CA LEU A 165 -10.46 15.77 23.33
C LEU A 165 -11.59 15.72 24.35
N ARG A 166 -11.28 15.68 25.66
CA ARG A 166 -12.27 15.65 26.75
C ARG A 166 -12.96 17.01 26.96
N ASN A 167 -13.47 17.62 25.90
CA ASN A 167 -14.24 18.87 26.01
C ASN A 167 -15.74 18.58 25.99
N SER A 168 -16.49 19.34 26.78
CA SER A 168 -17.93 19.16 27.06
C SER A 168 -18.87 19.58 25.90
N SER A 169 -18.38 19.64 24.66
CA SER A 169 -19.21 19.97 23.51
C SER A 169 -20.07 18.78 23.09
N ALA A 170 -21.29 19.04 22.62
CA ALA A 170 -22.20 18.02 22.09
C ALA A 170 -21.61 17.27 20.88
N THR A 171 -20.63 17.86 20.19
CA THR A 171 -19.88 17.24 19.10
C THR A 171 -18.49 16.81 19.59
N PRO A 172 -18.16 15.51 19.48
CA PRO A 172 -16.84 15.00 19.83
C PRO A 172 -15.79 15.53 18.85
N HIS A 173 -14.76 16.20 19.39
CA HIS A 173 -13.61 16.68 18.64
C HIS A 173 -12.41 15.76 18.86
N PHE A 174 -11.64 15.54 17.81
CA PHE A 174 -10.40 14.77 17.86
C PHE A 174 -9.22 15.67 17.53
N GLN A 175 -8.15 15.54 18.31
CA GLN A 175 -6.83 16.07 18.04
C GLN A 175 -6.09 15.07 17.16
N LEU A 176 -5.60 15.51 16.00
CA LEU A 176 -4.70 14.69 15.20
C LEU A 176 -3.34 14.61 15.89
N CYS A 177 -2.83 13.38 16.01
CA CYS A 177 -1.53 13.04 16.59
C CYS A 177 -0.73 12.22 15.57
N ILE A 178 0.59 12.31 15.63
CA ILE A 178 1.50 11.44 14.85
C ILE A 178 2.41 10.72 15.82
N CYS A 179 2.57 9.41 15.62
CA CYS A 179 3.69 8.66 16.18
C CYS A 179 4.77 8.50 15.10
N LYS A 180 5.97 9.00 15.37
CA LYS A 180 7.16 8.87 14.53
C LYS A 180 8.14 7.90 15.19
N LEU A 181 8.77 7.01 14.44
CA LEU A 181 9.99 6.33 14.92
C LEU A 181 11.23 7.17 14.61
N ASP A 182 12.09 7.36 15.62
CA ASP A 182 13.43 7.89 15.41
C ASP A 182 14.37 6.84 14.79
N SER A 183 15.63 7.22 14.53
CA SER A 183 16.63 6.32 13.94
C SER A 183 17.02 5.13 14.83
N LEU A 184 16.59 5.15 16.11
CA LEU A 184 16.82 4.09 17.09
C LEU A 184 15.53 3.29 17.36
N ASP A 185 14.52 3.41 16.51
CA ASP A 185 13.20 2.78 16.65
C ASP A 185 12.43 3.23 17.93
N ASN A 186 12.77 4.37 18.53
CA ASN A 186 11.98 4.93 19.64
C ASN A 186 10.80 5.74 19.11
N PRO A 187 9.60 5.58 19.68
CA PRO A 187 8.44 6.37 19.30
C PRO A 187 8.49 7.80 19.87
N ILE A 188 8.14 8.76 19.03
CA ILE A 188 7.95 10.16 19.37
C ILE A 188 6.50 10.52 19.02
N PHE A 189 5.76 11.03 19.99
CA PHE A 189 4.36 11.42 19.83
C PHE A 189 4.24 12.93 19.75
N GLU A 190 3.63 13.42 18.67
CA GLU A 190 3.45 14.85 18.43
C GLU A 190 1.97 15.17 18.19
N ASP A 191 1.46 16.16 18.90
CA ASP A 191 0.15 16.76 18.63
C ASP A 191 0.29 17.78 17.50
N ILE A 192 -0.62 17.73 16.52
CA ILE A 192 -0.59 18.66 15.40
C ILE A 192 -1.47 19.87 15.71
N ALA A 193 -0.83 20.99 16.03
CA ALA A 193 -1.53 22.22 16.36
C ALA A 193 -2.51 22.64 15.24
N GLY A 194 -3.76 22.94 15.62
CA GLY A 194 -4.79 23.42 14.70
C GLY A 194 -5.51 22.34 13.86
N ALA A 195 -5.00 21.11 13.79
CA ALA A 195 -5.64 20.02 13.07
C ALA A 195 -6.69 19.30 13.93
N ARG A 196 -7.95 19.75 13.83
CA ARG A 196 -9.10 19.10 14.47
C ARG A 196 -9.84 18.21 13.48
N ILE A 197 -10.16 16.99 13.91
CA ILE A 197 -10.90 16.00 13.14
C ILE A 197 -12.24 15.72 13.84
N TYR A 198 -13.26 15.29 13.09
CA TYR A 198 -14.58 14.93 13.58
C TYR A 198 -14.86 13.44 13.36
N HIS A 199 -15.88 12.91 14.04
CA HIS A 199 -16.17 11.47 14.19
C HIS A 199 -16.48 10.70 12.88
N ASP A 200 -16.58 11.41 11.75
CA ASP A 200 -16.97 10.91 10.43
C ASP A 200 -15.91 11.25 9.35
N CYS A 201 -14.63 11.03 9.64
CA CYS A 201 -13.58 11.30 8.66
C CYS A 201 -13.18 10.08 7.84
N VAL A 202 -13.04 10.27 6.53
CA VAL A 202 -12.20 9.39 5.72
C VAL A 202 -10.81 10.02 5.69
N ALA A 203 -9.81 9.20 5.94
CA ALA A 203 -8.43 9.64 5.96
C ALA A 203 -7.52 8.69 5.19
N GLY A 204 -6.50 9.26 4.59
CA GLY A 204 -5.42 8.56 3.91
C GLY A 204 -4.09 9.22 4.24
N ALA A 205 -3.00 8.48 4.12
CA ALA A 205 -1.65 9.00 4.26
C ALA A 205 -0.76 8.48 3.13
N GLY A 206 0.23 9.27 2.70
CA GLY A 206 1.19 8.90 1.66
C GLY A 206 2.18 10.03 1.37
N GLN A 207 3.41 9.71 0.94
CA GLN A 207 4.48 10.67 0.59
C GLN A 207 4.65 11.84 1.58
N GLU A 208 4.65 11.56 2.89
CA GLU A 208 4.75 12.58 3.95
C GLU A 208 3.49 13.46 4.14
N PHE A 209 2.39 13.16 3.47
CA PHE A 209 1.12 13.85 3.60
C PHE A 209 0.05 12.99 4.25
N PHE A 210 -0.96 13.67 4.76
CA PHE A 210 -2.13 13.08 5.39
C PHE A 210 -3.38 13.86 4.97
N VAL A 211 -4.39 13.18 4.45
CA VAL A 211 -5.69 13.78 4.14
C VAL A 211 -6.71 13.35 5.18
N ALA A 212 -7.55 14.28 5.63
CA ALA A 212 -8.78 13.96 6.36
C ALA A 212 -9.94 14.79 5.80
N SER A 213 -11.03 14.15 5.40
CA SER A 213 -12.25 14.86 4.99
C SER A 213 -13.33 14.80 6.06
N GLN A 214 -14.02 15.91 6.27
CA GLN A 214 -15.11 16.01 7.24
C GLN A 214 -16.45 16.00 6.50
N LYS A 215 -17.51 15.39 7.06
CA LYS A 215 -18.85 15.42 6.44
C LYS A 215 -19.47 16.83 6.39
N SER A 216 -19.13 17.68 7.35
CA SER A 216 -19.70 19.03 7.52
C SER A 216 -18.68 20.14 7.28
N GLY A 217 -17.49 19.80 6.81
CA GLY A 217 -16.35 20.72 6.71
C GLY A 217 -15.47 20.38 5.51
N GLY A 218 -14.56 21.29 5.17
CA GLY A 218 -13.62 21.09 4.07
C GLY A 218 -12.73 19.85 4.27
N THR A 219 -12.13 19.38 3.19
CA THR A 219 -11.09 18.36 3.27
C THR A 219 -9.78 19.03 3.67
N LEU A 220 -9.02 18.42 4.58
CA LEU A 220 -7.73 18.91 5.03
C LEU A 220 -6.63 18.03 4.46
N LEU A 221 -5.56 18.65 3.99
CA LEU A 221 -4.30 17.99 3.69
C LEU A 221 -3.25 18.51 4.68
N LEU A 222 -2.54 17.62 5.32
CA LEU A 222 -1.46 17.93 6.25
C LEU A 222 -0.16 17.44 5.64
N HIS A 223 0.85 18.29 5.61
CA HIS A 223 2.23 17.86 5.42
C HIS A 223 2.84 17.50 6.78
N VAL A 224 3.10 16.21 6.99
CA VAL A 224 3.53 15.62 8.27
C VAL A 224 4.84 16.23 8.78
N PRO A 225 5.94 16.33 7.99
CA PRO A 225 7.22 16.84 8.48
C PRO A 225 7.18 18.31 8.88
N SER A 226 6.46 19.16 8.15
CA SER A 226 6.37 20.59 8.45
C SER A 226 5.16 20.96 9.30
N GLN A 227 4.31 20.00 9.64
CA GLN A 227 3.02 20.18 10.32
C GLN A 227 2.10 21.24 9.67
N ARG A 228 2.25 21.49 8.37
CA ARG A 228 1.46 22.52 7.66
C ARG A 228 0.13 21.93 7.22
N VAL A 229 -0.95 22.68 7.46
CA VAL A 229 -2.31 22.29 7.09
C VAL A 229 -2.77 23.11 5.89
N TYR A 230 -3.21 22.41 4.86
CA TYR A 230 -3.77 22.94 3.62
C TYR A 230 -5.26 22.60 3.57
N MET A 231 -6.07 23.53 3.09
CA MET A 231 -7.50 23.37 2.91
C MET A 231 -7.77 22.92 1.47
N ILE A 232 -8.53 21.86 1.30
CA ILE A 232 -9.03 21.40 0.01
C ILE A 232 -10.51 21.73 -0.05
N ASP A 233 -10.88 22.62 -0.98
CA ASP A 233 -12.27 22.97 -1.28
C ASP A 233 -12.88 21.89 -2.19
N ALA A 234 -12.98 20.68 -1.66
CA ALA A 234 -13.45 19.49 -2.38
C ALA A 234 -14.99 19.43 -2.48
N GLY A 235 -15.49 18.92 -3.61
CA GLY A 235 -16.88 18.49 -3.72
C GLY A 235 -17.92 19.57 -3.40
N THR A 236 -17.71 20.80 -3.87
CA THR A 236 -18.51 22.01 -3.51
C THR A 236 -19.99 21.94 -3.89
N SER A 237 -20.44 20.90 -4.58
CA SER A 237 -21.84 20.67 -4.96
C SER A 237 -22.39 19.43 -4.26
N LEU A 238 -23.24 19.61 -3.25
CA LEU A 238 -24.04 18.57 -2.56
C LEU A 238 -23.19 17.60 -1.70
N PRO A 239 -23.79 16.76 -0.81
CA PRO A 239 -23.03 16.03 0.22
C PRO A 239 -22.27 14.84 -0.37
N ASN A 240 -21.23 15.15 -1.14
CA ASN A 240 -20.31 14.18 -1.71
C ASN A 240 -19.50 13.54 -0.59
N ARG A 241 -19.60 12.22 -0.47
CA ARG A 241 -18.87 11.46 0.55
C ARG A 241 -17.54 11.01 -0.02
N LEU A 242 -16.43 11.53 0.52
CA LEU A 242 -15.09 11.00 0.20
C LEU A 242 -15.05 9.51 0.52
N THR A 243 -14.54 8.70 -0.40
CA THR A 243 -14.43 7.24 -0.25
C THR A 243 -13.00 6.75 -0.29
N ASN A 244 -12.18 7.31 -1.18
CA ASN A 244 -10.80 6.90 -1.35
C ASN A 244 -9.91 8.14 -1.44
N VAL A 245 -8.73 8.03 -0.85
CA VAL A 245 -7.63 8.98 -0.96
C VAL A 245 -6.46 8.21 -1.52
N ILE A 246 -5.94 8.64 -2.67
CA ILE A 246 -4.84 7.96 -3.34
C ILE A 246 -3.72 8.96 -3.56
N PHE A 247 -2.58 8.72 -2.92
CA PHE A 247 -1.38 9.53 -3.16
C PHE A 247 -0.66 9.03 -4.41
N ILE A 248 -0.22 9.98 -5.23
CA ILE A 248 0.48 9.80 -6.48
C ILE A 248 1.73 10.69 -6.39
N PRO A 249 2.87 10.36 -7.03
CA PRO A 249 4.00 11.28 -7.11
C PRO A 249 3.60 12.72 -7.46
N GLY A 250 3.76 13.61 -6.47
CA GLY A 250 3.45 15.04 -6.59
C GLY A 250 1.95 15.40 -6.61
N HIS A 251 1.03 14.45 -6.41
CA HIS A 251 -0.42 14.71 -6.42
C HIS A 251 -1.19 13.88 -5.38
N VAL A 252 -2.40 14.30 -5.06
CA VAL A 252 -3.38 13.50 -4.32
C VAL A 252 -4.69 13.44 -5.10
N LEU A 253 -5.15 12.22 -5.34
CA LEU A 253 -6.41 11.92 -6.00
C LEU A 253 -7.47 11.63 -4.94
N LEU A 254 -8.53 12.44 -4.94
CA LEU A 254 -9.68 12.28 -4.08
C LEU A 254 -10.85 11.71 -4.88
N ILE A 255 -11.49 10.68 -4.33
CA ILE A 255 -12.62 9.99 -4.98
C ILE A 255 -13.84 10.09 -4.09
N PHE A 256 -14.87 10.76 -4.57
CA PHE A 256 -16.13 10.97 -3.86
C PHE A 256 -17.24 10.10 -4.46
N ILE A 257 -18.17 9.67 -3.62
CA ILE A 257 -19.49 9.24 -4.09
C ILE A 257 -20.27 10.48 -4.50
N ASP A 258 -20.79 10.45 -5.72
CA ASP A 258 -21.71 11.44 -6.26
C ASP A 258 -23.02 10.75 -6.61
N TYR A 259 -24.16 11.40 -6.34
CA TYR A 259 -25.49 10.87 -6.63
C TYR A 259 -26.19 11.78 -7.64
N VAL A 260 -26.22 11.35 -8.90
CA VAL A 260 -26.92 12.07 -9.97
C VAL A 260 -28.15 11.25 -10.35
N ASN A 261 -29.34 11.80 -10.15
CA ASN A 261 -30.62 11.12 -10.46
C ASN A 261 -30.75 9.72 -9.82
N MET A 262 -30.36 9.59 -8.55
CA MET A 262 -30.36 8.32 -7.79
C MET A 262 -29.39 7.24 -8.31
N MET A 263 -28.59 7.55 -9.33
CA MET A 263 -27.50 6.70 -9.79
C MET A 263 -26.23 7.09 -9.07
N GLU A 264 -25.55 6.11 -8.46
CA GLU A 264 -24.26 6.33 -7.80
C GLU A 264 -23.15 6.43 -8.86
N GLY A 265 -22.49 7.58 -8.91
CA GLY A 265 -21.26 7.82 -9.65
C GLY A 265 -20.08 8.07 -8.71
N LYS A 266 -18.90 8.19 -9.31
CA LYS A 266 -17.66 8.56 -8.61
C LYS A 266 -17.11 9.85 -9.21
N LEU A 267 -17.02 10.90 -8.39
CA LEU A 267 -16.34 12.14 -8.75
C LEU A 267 -14.86 12.00 -8.37
N PHE A 268 -13.98 12.24 -9.33
CA PHE A 268 -12.54 12.27 -9.16
C PHE A 268 -12.06 13.71 -9.20
N GLU A 269 -11.22 14.07 -8.23
CA GLU A 269 -10.53 15.36 -8.19
C GLU A 269 -9.04 15.14 -7.89
N LEU A 270 -8.16 15.67 -8.75
CA LEU A 270 -6.70 15.55 -8.60
C LEU A 270 -6.11 16.88 -8.17
N TYR A 271 -5.41 16.88 -7.04
CA TYR A 271 -4.79 18.06 -6.45
C TYR A 271 -3.26 17.92 -6.48
N PRO A 272 -2.51 18.96 -6.88
CA PRO A 272 -1.06 18.94 -6.79
C PRO A 272 -0.64 19.01 -5.32
N LEU A 273 0.34 18.20 -4.91
CA LEU A 273 0.88 18.28 -3.56
C LEU A 273 1.65 19.61 -3.42
N PRO A 274 1.41 20.37 -2.35
CA PRO A 274 2.02 21.68 -2.17
C PRO A 274 3.51 21.54 -1.83
N ASP A 275 4.33 22.46 -2.33
CA ASP A 275 5.72 22.57 -1.88
C ASP A 275 5.74 23.14 -0.44
N PRO A 276 6.19 22.38 0.57
CA PRO A 276 6.24 22.84 1.94
C PRO A 276 7.23 24.00 2.16
N ALA A 277 8.12 24.30 1.21
CA ALA A 277 8.98 25.48 1.27
C ALA A 277 8.26 26.77 0.83
N SER A 278 7.16 26.69 0.08
CA SER A 278 6.43 27.87 -0.39
C SER A 278 5.72 28.60 0.77
N MET A 279 5.89 29.92 0.89
CA MET A 279 5.48 30.73 2.06
C MET A 279 4.09 31.41 1.91
N GLY A 280 3.18 30.85 1.11
CA GLY A 280 1.87 31.46 0.85
C GLY A 280 0.92 31.42 2.06
N PRO A 281 0.26 32.54 2.43
CA PRO A 281 -0.67 32.60 3.57
C PRO A 281 -2.04 31.96 3.28
N ASP A 282 -2.42 31.81 2.02
CA ASP A 282 -3.68 31.17 1.60
C ASP A 282 -3.42 29.75 1.08
N LEU A 283 -3.49 28.78 1.99
CA LEU A 283 -3.19 27.36 1.73
C LEU A 283 -4.41 26.61 1.18
N ARG A 284 -5.20 27.24 0.31
CA ARG A 284 -6.32 26.57 -0.37
C ARG A 284 -5.82 25.90 -1.64
N MET A 285 -6.12 24.62 -1.77
CA MET A 285 -5.76 23.81 -2.91
C MET A 285 -6.88 23.82 -3.94
N VAL A 286 -6.49 23.97 -5.20
CA VAL A 286 -7.40 23.93 -6.35
C VAL A 286 -7.11 22.64 -7.13
N PRO A 287 -8.12 21.89 -7.57
CA PRO A 287 -7.86 20.70 -8.35
C PRO A 287 -7.33 21.08 -9.73
N THR A 288 -6.34 20.33 -10.20
CA THR A 288 -5.82 20.44 -11.57
C THR A 288 -6.72 19.70 -12.56
N HIS A 289 -7.31 18.59 -12.12
CA HIS A 289 -8.17 17.77 -12.96
C HIS A 289 -9.44 17.33 -12.23
N ARG A 290 -10.53 17.18 -12.99
CA ARG A 290 -11.81 16.64 -12.52
C ARG A 290 -12.41 15.67 -13.52
N GLY A 291 -13.15 14.69 -13.03
CA GLY A 291 -13.94 13.83 -13.90
C GLY A 291 -15.00 13.04 -13.14
N LEU A 292 -16.11 12.75 -13.82
CA LEU A 292 -17.19 11.92 -13.29
C LEU A 292 -17.19 10.56 -13.97
N LEU A 293 -17.13 9.50 -13.18
CA LEU A 293 -17.28 8.13 -13.65
C LEU A 293 -18.65 7.61 -13.22
N SER A 294 -19.47 7.17 -14.17
CA SER A 294 -20.83 6.65 -13.91
C SER A 294 -20.86 5.22 -13.35
N MET A 295 -19.74 4.74 -12.82
CA MET A 295 -19.53 3.34 -12.45
C MET A 295 -19.25 3.23 -10.96
N HIS A 296 -19.88 2.25 -10.32
CA HIS A 296 -19.70 1.98 -8.90
C HIS A 296 -18.54 1.01 -8.63
N PHE A 297 -17.68 1.36 -7.68
CA PHE A 297 -16.72 0.47 -7.04
C PHE A 297 -16.63 0.80 -5.54
N SER A 298 -16.26 -0.20 -4.73
CA SER A 298 -16.15 -0.06 -3.28
C SER A 298 -14.78 0.42 -2.84
N GLU A 299 -13.73 -0.03 -3.51
CA GLU A 299 -12.34 0.22 -3.13
C GLU A 299 -11.50 0.52 -4.37
N ALA A 300 -10.50 1.39 -4.22
CA ALA A 300 -9.52 1.69 -5.24
C ALA A 300 -8.11 1.71 -4.66
N SER A 301 -7.13 1.30 -5.44
CA SER A 301 -5.71 1.39 -5.10
C SER A 301 -4.90 1.81 -6.31
N LEU A 302 -3.88 2.63 -6.10
CA LEU A 302 -2.98 3.06 -7.18
C LEU A 302 -2.23 1.85 -7.72
N PHE A 303 -2.30 1.63 -9.03
CA PHE A 303 -1.51 0.62 -9.71
C PHE A 303 -0.22 1.21 -10.28
N SER A 304 -0.35 2.18 -11.18
CA SER A 304 0.79 2.85 -11.79
C SER A 304 0.38 4.23 -12.28
N THR A 305 1.38 5.06 -12.56
CA THR A 305 1.22 6.31 -13.31
C THR A 305 2.27 6.36 -14.41
N GLY A 306 2.03 7.19 -15.42
CA GLY A 306 2.99 7.37 -16.50
C GLY A 306 2.50 8.37 -17.53
N VAL A 307 3.23 8.41 -18.64
CA VAL A 307 2.93 9.26 -19.80
C VAL A 307 2.83 8.34 -21.01
N SER A 308 1.75 8.49 -21.78
CA SER A 308 1.52 7.70 -22.98
C SER A 308 2.50 8.08 -24.10
N VAL A 309 2.60 7.27 -25.15
CA VAL A 309 3.38 7.62 -26.36
C VAL A 309 2.90 8.93 -27.00
N ALA A 310 1.62 9.26 -26.85
CA ALA A 310 1.04 10.52 -27.32
C ALA A 310 1.36 11.72 -26.42
N GLY A 311 2.00 11.52 -25.27
CA GLY A 311 2.34 12.56 -24.31
C GLY A 311 1.29 12.80 -23.23
N ASP A 312 0.19 12.04 -23.22
CA ASP A 312 -0.87 12.20 -22.23
C ASP A 312 -0.49 11.52 -20.91
N ALA A 313 -0.57 12.25 -19.80
CA ALA A 313 -0.41 11.66 -18.48
C ALA A 313 -1.58 10.72 -18.15
N TYR A 314 -1.28 9.59 -17.52
CA TYR A 314 -2.30 8.62 -17.11
C TYR A 314 -2.09 8.12 -15.69
N ILE A 315 -3.20 7.68 -15.09
CA ILE A 315 -3.27 7.00 -13.80
C ILE A 315 -3.97 5.67 -14.04
N TRP A 316 -3.35 4.57 -13.60
CA TRP A 316 -4.01 3.28 -13.48
C TRP A 316 -4.40 3.03 -12.05
N LEU A 317 -5.67 2.73 -11.85
CA LEU A 317 -6.20 2.25 -10.60
C LEU A 317 -6.61 0.78 -10.75
N VAL A 318 -6.43 0.04 -9.67
CA VAL A 318 -7.06 -1.27 -9.49
C VAL A 318 -8.25 -1.05 -8.56
N VAL A 319 -9.45 -1.38 -9.03
CA VAL A 319 -10.71 -1.10 -8.32
C VAL A 319 -11.53 -2.36 -8.11
N LEU A 320 -12.16 -2.46 -6.94
CA LEU A 320 -13.06 -3.56 -6.61
C LEU A 320 -14.50 -3.18 -6.97
N ALA A 321 -14.98 -3.72 -8.10
CA ALA A 321 -16.29 -3.43 -8.66
C ALA A 321 -17.20 -4.66 -8.53
N GLY A 322 -18.00 -4.70 -7.47
CA GLY A 322 -18.87 -5.84 -7.18
C GLY A 322 -18.07 -7.09 -6.82
N LEU A 323 -18.01 -8.07 -7.74
CA LEU A 323 -17.28 -9.34 -7.56
C LEU A 323 -15.90 -9.36 -8.21
N GLN A 324 -15.58 -8.32 -8.99
CA GLN A 324 -14.47 -8.33 -9.91
C GLN A 324 -13.47 -7.23 -9.59
N LEU A 325 -12.21 -7.56 -9.82
CA LEU A 325 -11.14 -6.59 -9.79
C LEU A 325 -10.98 -6.02 -11.20
N TRP A 326 -11.06 -4.70 -11.34
CA TRP A 326 -10.97 -4.01 -12.62
C TRP A 326 -9.72 -3.14 -12.64
N ALA A 327 -9.06 -3.05 -13.80
CA ALA A 327 -8.06 -2.04 -14.06
C ALA A 327 -8.75 -0.84 -14.73
N LEU A 328 -8.75 0.30 -14.04
CA LEU A 328 -9.32 1.56 -14.51
C LEU A 328 -8.19 2.49 -14.96
N ARG A 329 -8.14 2.81 -16.26
CA ARG A 329 -7.24 3.83 -16.80
C ARG A 329 -7.94 5.17 -16.82
N ILE A 330 -7.27 6.17 -16.24
CA ILE A 330 -7.66 7.57 -16.25
C ILE A 330 -6.61 8.32 -17.05
N THR A 331 -7.01 9.05 -18.08
CA THR A 331 -6.12 9.95 -18.83
C THR A 331 -6.41 11.39 -18.43
N LEU A 332 -5.36 12.11 -18.08
CA LEU A 332 -5.42 13.51 -17.66
C LEU A 332 -5.35 14.39 -18.92
N GLN A 333 -6.45 15.07 -19.23
CA GLN A 333 -6.55 15.89 -20.43
C GLN A 333 -6.00 17.30 -20.17
N PRO A 334 -5.38 17.96 -21.18
CA PRO A 334 -4.81 19.30 -21.02
C PRO A 334 -5.81 20.39 -20.58
N ASP A 335 -7.10 20.16 -20.78
CA ASP A 335 -8.19 21.08 -20.40
C ASP A 335 -8.61 20.95 -18.92
N GLY A 336 -7.95 20.09 -18.15
CA GLY A 336 -8.30 19.80 -16.76
C GLY A 336 -9.40 18.76 -16.59
N ASN A 337 -9.84 18.08 -17.65
CA ASN A 337 -10.77 16.96 -17.54
C ASN A 337 -10.04 15.62 -17.38
N MET A 338 -10.74 14.62 -16.85
CA MET A 338 -10.29 13.23 -16.83
C MET A 338 -11.13 12.39 -17.79
N ALA A 339 -10.45 11.70 -18.71
CA ALA A 339 -11.07 10.69 -19.56
C ALA A 339 -10.93 9.30 -18.92
N PHE A 340 -12.05 8.61 -18.72
CA PHE A 340 -12.09 7.25 -18.20
C PHE A 340 -12.21 6.26 -19.34
N HIS A 341 -11.24 5.35 -19.45
CA HIS A 341 -11.29 4.30 -20.44
C HIS A 341 -12.09 3.11 -19.93
N LYS A 342 -12.65 2.34 -20.86
CA LYS A 342 -13.37 1.12 -20.52
C LYS A 342 -12.45 0.21 -19.69
N PRO A 343 -12.90 -0.24 -18.50
CA PRO A 343 -12.06 -1.03 -17.63
C PRO A 343 -11.70 -2.36 -18.30
N VAL A 344 -10.44 -2.76 -18.15
CA VAL A 344 -10.01 -4.13 -18.43
C VAL A 344 -10.42 -4.96 -17.22
N TYR A 345 -11.30 -5.94 -17.45
CA TYR A 345 -11.78 -6.85 -16.42
C TYR A 345 -11.10 -8.22 -16.56
N ASP A 346 -10.98 -8.92 -15.44
CA ASP A 346 -10.56 -10.32 -15.42
C ASP A 346 -11.48 -11.16 -16.35
N ILE A 347 -10.90 -11.82 -17.35
CA ILE A 347 -11.62 -12.48 -18.46
C ILE A 347 -12.32 -13.78 -18.01
N TYR A 348 -12.23 -14.18 -16.74
CA TYR A 348 -12.88 -15.40 -16.26
C TYR A 348 -14.41 -15.25 -16.10
N ARG A 349 -15.15 -15.85 -17.04
CA ARG A 349 -16.57 -16.21 -16.90
C ARG A 349 -16.70 -17.34 -15.88
N PHE A 350 -16.91 -17.01 -14.62
CA PHE A 350 -17.54 -17.95 -13.70
C PHE A 350 -19.04 -18.01 -14.00
N ASP A 351 -19.66 -19.15 -13.72
CA ASP A 351 -21.12 -19.25 -13.65
C ASP A 351 -21.63 -18.21 -12.65
N GLU A 352 -22.36 -17.20 -13.13
CA GLU A 352 -22.83 -16.03 -12.37
C GLU A 352 -23.69 -16.40 -11.15
N HIS A 353 -24.12 -17.65 -11.04
CA HIS A 353 -25.12 -18.11 -10.09
C HIS A 353 -24.59 -18.50 -8.71
N ILE A 354 -23.27 -18.48 -8.45
CA ILE A 354 -22.72 -19.03 -7.19
C ILE A 354 -21.84 -18.05 -6.39
N MET A 355 -21.39 -16.91 -6.91
CA MET A 355 -20.34 -16.14 -6.22
C MET A 355 -20.90 -15.04 -5.30
N ALA A 356 -20.56 -15.08 -4.00
CA ALA A 356 -20.76 -13.91 -3.13
C ALA A 356 -19.62 -12.90 -3.26
N ARG A 357 -19.88 -11.70 -2.71
CA ARG A 357 -19.08 -10.48 -2.91
C ARG A 357 -17.67 -10.62 -2.35
N ALA A 358 -16.68 -10.21 -3.16
CA ALA A 358 -15.34 -9.97 -2.68
C ALA A 358 -15.32 -8.64 -1.90
N PHE A 359 -14.55 -8.57 -0.83
CA PHE A 359 -14.45 -7.40 0.04
C PHE A 359 -13.08 -7.36 0.73
N ASP A 360 -12.70 -6.17 1.21
CA ASP A 360 -11.42 -5.87 1.88
C ASP A 360 -10.19 -6.14 1.01
N LEU A 361 -10.10 -5.54 -0.16
CA LEU A 361 -8.88 -5.67 -0.96
C LEU A 361 -7.68 -5.03 -0.23
N ARG A 362 -6.65 -5.84 0.00
CA ARG A 362 -5.31 -5.38 0.37
C ARG A 362 -4.42 -5.50 -0.84
N PHE A 363 -3.94 -4.38 -1.34
CA PHE A 363 -3.18 -4.31 -2.58
C PHE A 363 -1.85 -3.58 -2.35
N THR A 364 -0.77 -4.16 -2.88
CA THR A 364 0.58 -3.59 -2.85
C THR A 364 1.07 -3.51 -4.28
N THR A 365 1.75 -2.42 -4.64
CA THR A 365 2.24 -2.18 -6.00
C THR A 365 3.71 -1.83 -6.03
N ASN A 366 4.36 -2.18 -7.13
CA ASN A 366 5.76 -1.90 -7.40
C ASN A 366 5.95 -1.65 -8.89
N GLY A 367 6.03 -0.37 -9.27
CA GLY A 367 6.11 0.02 -10.68
C GLY A 367 4.91 -0.48 -11.48
N THR A 368 5.13 -1.42 -12.40
CA THR A 368 4.08 -2.03 -13.24
C THR A 368 3.63 -3.40 -12.75
N GLN A 369 3.96 -3.78 -11.52
CA GLN A 369 3.49 -5.02 -10.90
C GLN A 369 2.64 -4.71 -9.67
N GLY A 370 1.70 -5.59 -9.36
CA GLY A 370 0.83 -5.49 -8.20
C GLY A 370 0.48 -6.86 -7.64
N ARG A 371 0.37 -6.95 -6.33
CA ARG A 371 -0.09 -8.14 -5.62
C ARG A 371 -1.23 -7.76 -4.70
N GLY A 372 -2.26 -8.59 -4.70
CA GLY A 372 -3.45 -8.34 -3.91
C GLY A 372 -3.97 -9.57 -3.20
N ILE A 373 -4.64 -9.35 -2.08
CA ILE A 373 -5.49 -10.35 -1.43
C ILE A 373 -6.85 -9.71 -1.12
N SER A 374 -7.93 -10.46 -1.33
CA SER A 374 -9.26 -10.10 -0.83
C SER A 374 -9.96 -11.30 -0.21
N ARG A 375 -10.95 -11.02 0.64
CA ARG A 375 -11.87 -12.05 1.15
C ARG A 375 -13.08 -12.16 0.22
N PHE A 376 -13.69 -13.33 0.17
CA PHE A 376 -15.02 -13.51 -0.40
C PHE A 376 -15.75 -14.63 0.33
N ALA A 377 -17.08 -14.58 0.37
CA ALA A 377 -17.89 -15.62 0.99
C ALA A 377 -18.45 -16.56 -0.10
N ASN A 378 -18.25 -17.88 -0.02
CA ASN A 378 -19.03 -18.84 -0.81
C ASN A 378 -18.77 -20.29 -0.39
N PRO A 379 -19.79 -21.07 0.03
CA PRO A 379 -20.45 -21.03 1.35
C PRO A 379 -19.50 -20.99 2.58
N LYS A 380 -18.18 -21.11 2.38
CA LYS A 380 -17.14 -20.86 3.39
C LYS A 380 -16.39 -19.56 3.06
N LEU A 381 -15.81 -18.91 4.07
CA LEU A 381 -14.93 -17.76 3.86
C LEU A 381 -13.68 -18.23 3.12
N SER A 382 -13.47 -17.73 1.91
CA SER A 382 -12.32 -18.08 1.07
C SER A 382 -11.56 -16.82 0.69
N TRP A 383 -10.35 -17.01 0.15
CA TRP A 383 -9.43 -15.93 -0.15
C TRP A 383 -9.14 -15.88 -1.65
N LEU A 384 -8.96 -14.67 -2.17
CA LEU A 384 -8.55 -14.44 -3.54
C LEU A 384 -7.17 -13.82 -3.53
N LYS A 385 -6.27 -14.42 -4.30
CA LYS A 385 -4.96 -13.89 -4.63
C LYS A 385 -5.04 -13.18 -5.96
N TYR A 386 -4.38 -12.04 -6.08
CA TYR A 386 -4.26 -11.28 -7.31
C TYR A 386 -2.79 -11.05 -7.66
N ASP A 387 -2.43 -11.26 -8.92
CA ASP A 387 -1.17 -10.85 -9.55
C ASP A 387 -1.55 -9.93 -10.72
N VAL A 388 -1.15 -8.67 -10.65
CA VAL A 388 -1.48 -7.64 -11.63
C VAL A 388 -0.20 -7.20 -12.30
N ARG A 389 -0.19 -7.15 -13.63
CA ARG A 389 0.99 -6.77 -14.42
C ARG A 389 0.61 -5.79 -15.51
N GLY A 390 1.38 -4.73 -15.63
CA GLY A 390 1.32 -3.76 -16.72
C GLY A 390 2.19 -4.23 -17.87
N GLY A 391 1.62 -4.28 -19.06
CA GLY A 391 2.31 -4.51 -20.31
C GLY A 391 2.99 -3.23 -20.84
N PRO A 392 3.87 -3.37 -21.83
CA PRO A 392 4.61 -2.25 -22.42
C PRO A 392 3.71 -1.24 -23.13
N ASP A 393 2.58 -1.68 -23.68
CA ASP A 393 1.62 -0.83 -24.39
C ASP A 393 0.61 -0.15 -23.44
N GLY A 394 0.81 -0.31 -22.12
CA GLY A 394 -0.08 0.20 -21.09
C GLY A 394 -1.26 -0.73 -20.78
N ASP A 395 -1.38 -1.89 -21.43
CA ASP A 395 -2.36 -2.92 -21.06
C ASP A 395 -2.11 -3.44 -19.65
N VAL A 396 -3.16 -3.87 -18.96
CA VAL A 396 -3.06 -4.45 -17.61
C VAL A 396 -3.65 -5.85 -17.63
N SER A 397 -2.85 -6.84 -17.25
CA SER A 397 -3.31 -8.20 -17.00
C SER A 397 -3.56 -8.41 -15.51
N ILE A 398 -4.73 -8.91 -15.16
CA ILE A 398 -5.08 -9.33 -13.80
C ILE A 398 -5.20 -10.85 -13.81
N VAL A 399 -4.38 -11.53 -13.03
CA VAL A 399 -4.47 -12.97 -12.78
C VAL A 399 -4.99 -13.18 -11.37
N ARG A 400 -6.11 -13.89 -11.26
CA ARG A 400 -6.72 -14.25 -9.99
C ARG A 400 -6.50 -15.73 -9.69
N THR A 401 -6.28 -16.05 -8.42
CA THR A 401 -6.23 -17.44 -7.96
C THR A 401 -7.01 -17.59 -6.66
N ILE A 402 -7.88 -18.59 -6.58
CA ILE A 402 -8.61 -18.91 -5.36
C ILE A 402 -7.67 -19.63 -4.40
N ILE A 403 -7.68 -19.21 -3.13
CA ILE A 403 -7.01 -19.88 -2.03
C ILE A 403 -8.10 -20.45 -1.10
N ASP A 404 -8.07 -21.76 -0.91
CA ASP A 404 -9.02 -22.45 -0.05
C ASP A 404 -8.92 -21.98 1.41
N SER A 405 -10.05 -21.98 2.11
CA SER A 405 -10.16 -21.63 3.54
C SER A 405 -9.26 -22.47 4.45
N ASP A 406 -8.86 -23.66 4.00
CA ASP A 406 -8.02 -24.57 4.79
C ASP A 406 -6.53 -24.15 4.76
N VAL A 407 -6.17 -23.21 3.89
CA VAL A 407 -4.81 -22.67 3.75
C VAL A 407 -4.62 -21.41 4.58
N LEU A 408 -5.64 -20.55 4.63
CA LEU A 408 -5.59 -19.26 5.32
C LEU A 408 -6.66 -19.21 6.41
N PRO A 409 -6.31 -18.89 7.66
CA PRO A 409 -7.27 -18.84 8.75
C PRO A 409 -8.36 -17.78 8.48
N PRO A 410 -9.57 -17.96 9.06
CA PRO A 410 -10.67 -17.02 8.89
C PRO A 410 -10.43 -15.77 9.73
N PHE A 411 -9.58 -14.87 9.22
CA PHE A 411 -9.31 -13.60 9.89
C PHE A 411 -10.54 -12.72 9.90
N THR A 412 -10.83 -12.06 11.02
CA THR A 412 -11.88 -11.02 11.12
C THR A 412 -11.36 -9.67 10.62
N LEU A 413 -10.09 -9.39 10.91
CA LEU A 413 -9.33 -8.22 10.47
C LEU A 413 -7.96 -8.69 9.97
N TYR A 414 -7.50 -8.15 8.85
CA TYR A 414 -6.19 -8.48 8.31
C TYR A 414 -5.55 -7.33 7.55
N ASP A 415 -4.24 -7.44 7.38
CA ASP A 415 -3.46 -6.63 6.46
C ASP A 415 -2.39 -7.47 5.77
N PHE A 416 -1.97 -7.03 4.60
CA PHE A 416 -1.05 -7.77 3.73
C PHE A 416 0.05 -6.85 3.22
N ASP A 417 1.29 -7.29 3.35
CA ASP A 417 2.44 -6.68 2.70
C ASP A 417 2.86 -7.54 1.52
N GLY A 418 2.63 -7.04 0.31
CA GLY A 418 2.98 -7.74 -0.92
C GLY A 418 4.47 -7.92 -1.17
N PHE A 419 5.33 -7.12 -0.51
CA PHE A 419 6.79 -7.17 -0.68
C PHE A 419 7.42 -8.32 0.09
N GLU A 420 7.08 -8.45 1.36
CA GLU A 420 7.59 -9.52 2.23
C GLU A 420 6.68 -10.76 2.24
N GLY A 421 5.53 -10.69 1.57
CA GLY A 421 4.57 -11.80 1.52
C GLY A 421 3.89 -12.07 2.85
N LEU A 422 3.90 -11.08 3.75
CA LEU A 422 3.42 -11.24 5.11
C LEU A 422 1.94 -10.88 5.19
N LEU A 423 1.17 -11.81 5.74
CA LEU A 423 -0.25 -11.64 6.04
C LEU A 423 -0.41 -11.67 7.56
N CYS A 424 -0.86 -10.57 8.13
CA CYS A 424 -1.16 -10.48 9.55
C CYS A 424 -2.67 -10.41 9.74
N GLY A 425 -3.22 -11.15 10.69
CA GLY A 425 -4.66 -11.07 10.96
C GLY A 425 -5.09 -11.60 12.32
N LEU A 426 -6.31 -11.24 12.70
CA LEU A 426 -6.97 -11.67 13.93
C LEU A 426 -7.81 -12.92 13.68
N SER A 427 -7.44 -14.07 14.23
CA SER A 427 -8.20 -15.32 14.11
C SER A 427 -9.21 -15.45 15.26
N GLY A 428 -10.49 -15.70 14.99
CA GLY A 428 -11.54 -15.88 16.03
C GLY A 428 -11.42 -17.20 16.81
N ALA A 429 -11.98 -17.39 18.01
CA ALA A 429 -13.25 -16.88 18.57
C ALA A 429 -13.13 -15.92 19.78
N ASP A 430 -11.93 -15.73 20.32
CA ASP A 430 -11.64 -14.71 21.34
C ASP A 430 -10.85 -13.59 20.65
N ASP A 431 -11.36 -12.35 20.64
CA ASP A 431 -10.79 -11.15 19.97
C ASP A 431 -9.41 -10.69 20.51
N ASN A 432 -8.53 -11.64 20.88
CA ASN A 432 -7.31 -11.42 21.63
C ASN A 432 -6.04 -11.87 20.89
N GLU A 433 -6.10 -12.86 19.98
CA GLU A 433 -4.90 -13.41 19.33
C GLU A 433 -4.70 -12.88 17.90
N ILE A 434 -3.52 -12.32 17.61
CA ILE A 434 -3.08 -12.05 16.24
C ILE A 434 -2.22 -13.21 15.79
N THR A 435 -2.58 -13.79 14.66
CA THR A 435 -1.77 -14.76 13.97
C THR A 435 -1.07 -14.09 12.80
N ASN A 436 0.25 -14.27 12.72
CA ASN A 436 1.02 -13.84 11.57
C ASN A 436 1.35 -15.06 10.70
N LEU A 437 1.12 -14.90 9.40
CA LEU A 437 1.40 -15.92 8.41
C LEU A 437 2.40 -15.35 7.41
N VAL A 438 3.48 -16.09 7.21
CA VAL A 438 4.43 -15.85 6.12
C VAL A 438 3.98 -16.68 4.94
N MET A 439 3.52 -16.03 3.86
CA MET A 439 3.20 -16.70 2.60
C MET A 439 4.42 -16.86 1.71
#